data_AF-A0AA40B877-F1
#
_entry.id   AF-A0AA40B877-F1
#
_cell.length_a   1.000
_cell.length_b   1.000
_cell.length_c   1.000
_cell.angle_alpha   90.00
_cell.angle_beta   90.00
_cell.angle_gamma   90.00
#
_symmetry.space_group_name_H-M   'P 1'
#
loop_
_entity.id
_entity.type
_entity.pdbx_description
1 polymer ?
#
loop_
_entity_poly.entity_id
_entity_poly.type
_entity_poly.pdbx_seq_one_letter_code
_entity_poly.pdbx_strand_id
1 'polypeptide(L)'
;MPLCESELITRGILSFLLVRGWSRLRFTPTEFPNISFLPVLSSTFTVTMSWWSLVNDPCIQFIKNWIEHNIDRVECAYNLKGGWEGWAQVELAAAMRDQYQAYQPRVEREMEIQPASHQRCDIVFRIAQQPGILKSGCSFIELKCESVRNAAEFVRGMEEDRDKITAAHRSAGRLLIWGEETEFYSVGICVGPTGKEGIRRFVQEPANRGQYSSETVPFARGEIEIWYKKLTVPRLYPDRLIRP
;
A
#
# COMPACT_ATOMS: atom_id res chain seq x y z
N MET A 1 -47.22 -13.00 -14.41
CA MET A 1 -47.02 -11.57 -14.14
C MET A 1 -46.01 -11.44 -13.00
N PRO A 2 -45.04 -10.52 -13.08
CA PRO A 2 -43.63 -10.84 -12.81
C PRO A 2 -42.91 -10.01 -11.73
N LEU A 3 -41.78 -10.57 -11.27
CA LEU A 3 -40.46 -10.00 -10.86
C LEU A 3 -40.35 -8.71 -10.01
N CYS A 4 -39.45 -8.76 -9.01
CA CYS A 4 -38.47 -7.70 -8.77
C CYS A 4 -37.11 -8.30 -8.39
N GLU A 5 -36.08 -7.86 -9.10
CA GLU A 5 -34.68 -8.29 -9.10
C GLU A 5 -33.78 -7.43 -8.20
N SER A 6 -32.49 -7.80 -8.17
CA SER A 6 -31.28 -7.15 -7.63
C SER A 6 -30.95 -7.58 -6.19
N GLU A 7 -29.77 -8.14 -5.89
CA GLU A 7 -28.43 -7.70 -6.33
C GLU A 7 -27.53 -8.86 -6.83
N LEU A 8 -27.03 -8.68 -8.04
CA LEU A 8 -25.86 -9.37 -8.60
C LEU A 8 -24.61 -8.58 -8.18
N ILE A 9 -23.80 -9.12 -7.25
CA ILE A 9 -22.39 -8.73 -7.12
C ILE A 9 -21.55 -9.82 -7.76
N THR A 10 -20.99 -9.46 -8.91
CA THR A 10 -20.17 -10.28 -9.81
C THR A 10 -18.91 -10.80 -9.11
N ARG A 11 -18.90 -12.07 -8.70
CA ARG A 11 -17.66 -12.82 -8.40
C ARG A 11 -17.09 -13.35 -9.71
N GLY A 12 -15.98 -12.79 -10.18
CA GLY A 12 -15.22 -13.35 -11.29
C GLY A 12 -14.56 -14.66 -10.87
N ILE A 13 -15.22 -15.78 -11.11
CA ILE A 13 -14.65 -17.13 -10.95
C ILE A 13 -14.01 -17.51 -12.29
N LEU A 14 -12.69 -17.63 -12.33
CA LEU A 14 -11.99 -18.30 -13.44
C LEU A 14 -11.97 -19.80 -13.16
N SER A 15 -12.95 -20.51 -13.71
CA SER A 15 -13.00 -21.97 -13.69
C SER A 15 -12.20 -22.52 -14.87
N PHE A 16 -11.08 -23.19 -14.60
CA PHE A 16 -10.38 -23.97 -15.62
C PHE A 16 -10.99 -25.37 -15.68
N LEU A 17 -11.60 -25.72 -16.81
CA LEU A 17 -12.15 -27.04 -17.09
C LEU A 17 -11.06 -27.87 -17.79
N LEU A 18 -10.28 -28.65 -17.03
CA LEU A 18 -9.38 -29.65 -17.59
C LEU A 18 -10.19 -30.89 -17.99
N VAL A 19 -10.63 -30.92 -19.24
CA VAL A 19 -11.18 -32.13 -19.86
C VAL A 19 -10.02 -33.08 -20.19
N ARG A 20 -10.14 -34.31 -19.72
CA ARG A 20 -9.20 -35.44 -19.79
C ARG A 20 -8.28 -35.46 -21.03
N GLY A 21 -6.98 -35.38 -20.77
CA GLY A 21 -5.90 -35.80 -21.65
C GLY A 21 -4.60 -35.82 -20.85
N TRP A 22 -3.93 -36.97 -20.79
CA TRP A 22 -2.77 -37.19 -19.92
C TRP A 22 -1.67 -36.15 -20.16
N SER A 23 -1.37 -35.34 -19.15
CA SER A 23 -0.11 -34.60 -19.05
C SER A 23 0.25 -34.51 -17.58
N ARG A 24 1.29 -35.24 -17.17
CA ARG A 24 1.84 -35.17 -15.81
C ARG A 24 2.43 -33.78 -15.58
N LEU A 25 1.71 -32.90 -14.89
CA LEU A 25 2.30 -31.74 -14.25
C LEU A 25 3.16 -32.23 -13.07
N ARG A 26 4.49 -32.29 -13.28
CA ARG A 26 5.44 -32.45 -12.17
C ARG A 26 5.64 -31.09 -11.52
N PHE A 27 5.10 -30.92 -10.32
CA PHE A 27 5.56 -29.87 -9.41
C PHE A 27 6.79 -30.41 -8.68
N THR A 28 7.94 -29.77 -8.87
CA THR A 28 9.10 -29.95 -8.00
C THR A 28 8.93 -29.06 -6.77
N PRO A 29 8.87 -29.62 -5.55
CA PRO A 29 8.65 -28.83 -4.35
C PRO A 29 9.97 -28.18 -3.93
N THR A 30 10.02 -26.86 -3.93
CA THR A 30 10.93 -26.08 -3.07
C THR A 30 10.05 -25.28 -2.12
N GLU A 31 9.99 -25.77 -0.88
CA GLU A 31 9.66 -25.05 0.35
C GLU A 31 8.30 -24.31 0.43
N PHE A 32 7.25 -25.05 0.80
CA PHE A 32 6.05 -24.49 1.46
C PHE A 32 5.73 -25.32 2.72
N PRO A 33 5.21 -24.70 3.81
CA PRO A 33 4.95 -25.41 5.05
C PRO A 33 3.70 -26.32 4.94
N ASN A 34 3.85 -27.55 5.42
CA ASN A 34 2.87 -28.58 5.76
C ASN A 34 1.43 -28.42 5.22
N ILE A 35 1.17 -29.09 4.09
CA ILE A 35 -0.19 -29.43 3.64
C ILE A 35 -0.47 -30.86 4.11
N SER A 36 -1.46 -31.05 4.98
CA SER A 36 -1.98 -32.37 5.32
C SER A 36 -3.09 -32.76 4.35
N PHE A 37 -2.92 -33.90 3.66
CA PHE A 37 -3.89 -34.45 2.72
C PHE A 37 -4.79 -35.48 3.42
N LEU A 38 -6.11 -35.31 3.30
CA LEU A 38 -7.07 -36.39 3.57
C LEU A 38 -7.48 -37.01 2.23
N PRO A 39 -7.59 -38.35 2.13
CA PRO A 39 -7.98 -39.00 0.89
C PRO A 39 -9.49 -38.88 0.71
N VAL A 40 -9.94 -38.05 -0.24
CA VAL A 40 -11.32 -38.08 -0.72
C VAL A 40 -11.30 -38.37 -2.22
N LEU A 41 -11.97 -39.47 -2.58
CA LEU A 41 -12.20 -39.92 -3.94
C LEU A 41 -13.01 -38.85 -4.70
N SER A 42 -12.49 -38.41 -5.84
CA SER A 42 -13.14 -37.47 -6.77
C SER A 42 -13.57 -36.15 -6.11
N SER A 43 -12.64 -35.21 -6.03
CA SER A 43 -12.97 -33.83 -5.70
C SER A 43 -12.21 -32.91 -6.64
N THR A 44 -12.96 -32.15 -7.43
CA THR A 44 -12.48 -30.90 -8.01
C THR A 44 -11.91 -30.07 -6.85
N PHE A 45 -10.59 -29.84 -6.84
CA PHE A 45 -9.99 -28.95 -5.86
C PHE A 45 -10.10 -27.53 -6.39
N THR A 46 -10.89 -26.69 -5.70
CA THR A 46 -10.84 -25.25 -5.88
C THR A 46 -9.67 -24.73 -5.05
N VAL A 47 -8.53 -24.47 -5.69
CA VAL A 47 -7.48 -23.65 -5.09
C VAL A 47 -7.93 -22.20 -5.23
N THR A 48 -8.50 -21.63 -4.18
CA THR A 48 -8.64 -20.18 -4.07
C THR A 48 -7.26 -19.60 -3.85
N MET A 49 -6.58 -19.21 -4.93
CA MET A 49 -5.52 -18.22 -4.81
C MET A 49 -6.21 -16.88 -4.49
N SER A 50 -6.18 -16.47 -3.22
CA SER A 50 -6.50 -15.09 -2.88
C SER A 50 -5.34 -14.22 -3.38
N TRP A 51 -5.37 -13.88 -4.66
CA TRP A 51 -4.73 -12.66 -5.11
C TRP A 51 -5.34 -11.56 -4.26
N TRP A 52 -4.55 -10.93 -3.39
CA TRP A 52 -4.77 -9.64 -2.75
C TRP A 52 -6.23 -9.22 -2.83
N SER A 53 -7.03 -9.51 -1.80
CA SER A 53 -8.43 -9.08 -1.80
C SER A 53 -8.46 -7.61 -2.19
N LEU A 54 -9.26 -7.28 -3.20
CA LEU A 54 -9.56 -5.95 -3.74
C LEU A 54 -10.07 -4.94 -2.69
N VAL A 55 -10.03 -5.30 -1.41
CA VAL A 55 -10.55 -4.58 -0.27
C VAL A 55 -9.42 -3.84 0.46
N ASN A 56 -8.17 -4.30 0.39
CA ASN A 56 -7.08 -3.76 1.21
C ASN A 56 -5.85 -3.34 0.37
N ASP A 57 -5.37 -2.12 0.59
CA ASP A 57 -4.16 -1.59 -0.07
C ASP A 57 -2.88 -2.25 0.49
N PRO A 58 -2.05 -2.92 -0.32
CA PRO A 58 -0.89 -3.67 0.17
C PRO A 58 0.14 -2.83 0.93
N CYS A 59 0.38 -1.58 0.50
CA CYS A 59 1.32 -0.67 1.16
C CYS A 59 0.80 -0.27 2.54
N ILE A 60 -0.48 0.07 2.63
CA ILE A 60 -1.10 0.44 3.91
C ILE A 60 -1.19 -0.76 4.85
N GLN A 61 -1.52 -1.95 4.35
CA GLN A 61 -1.52 -3.16 5.19
C GLN A 61 -0.11 -3.49 5.70
N PHE A 62 0.93 -3.27 4.89
CA PHE A 62 2.31 -3.40 5.36
C PHE A 62 2.61 -2.44 6.52
N ILE A 63 2.27 -1.15 6.37
CA ILE A 63 2.48 -0.14 7.41
C ILE A 63 1.68 -0.49 8.67
N LYS A 64 0.43 -0.93 8.51
CA LYS A 64 -0.44 -1.39 9.58
C LYS A 64 0.18 -2.54 10.38
N ASN A 65 0.62 -3.58 9.68
CA ASN A 65 1.30 -4.72 10.29
C ASN A 65 2.59 -4.26 10.99
N TRP A 66 3.38 -3.37 10.38
CA TRP A 66 4.58 -2.84 11.02
C TRP A 66 4.27 -2.10 12.33
N ILE A 67 3.21 -1.28 12.37
CA ILE A 67 2.74 -0.61 13.59
C ILE A 67 2.33 -1.63 14.64
N GLU A 68 1.54 -2.66 14.27
CA GLU A 68 1.11 -3.73 15.18
C GLU A 68 2.30 -4.44 15.84
N HIS A 69 3.34 -4.75 15.06
CA HIS A 69 4.56 -5.40 15.57
C HIS A 69 5.44 -4.46 16.42
N ASN A 70 5.30 -3.14 16.28
CA ASN A 70 6.13 -2.14 16.94
C ASN A 70 5.33 -1.24 17.90
N ILE A 71 4.14 -1.68 18.33
CA ILE A 71 3.17 -0.81 18.99
C ILE A 71 3.73 -0.12 20.24
N ASP A 72 4.48 -0.86 21.07
CA ASP A 72 5.11 -0.32 22.28
C ASP A 72 6.20 0.71 21.95
N ARG A 73 6.95 0.49 20.85
CA ARG A 73 7.99 1.41 20.37
C ARG A 73 7.36 2.68 19.80
N VAL A 74 6.27 2.56 19.05
CA VAL A 74 5.50 3.69 18.53
C VAL A 74 4.92 4.52 19.67
N GLU A 75 4.31 3.88 20.67
CA GLU A 75 3.79 4.57 21.85
C GLU A 75 4.91 5.30 22.62
N CYS A 76 6.05 4.65 22.83
CA CYS A 76 7.20 5.28 23.46
C CYS A 76 7.66 6.50 22.64
N ALA A 77 7.86 6.33 21.33
CA ALA A 77 8.37 7.38 20.45
C ALA A 77 7.41 8.57 20.30
N TYR A 78 6.09 8.34 20.30
CA TYR A 78 5.06 9.38 20.32
C TYR A 78 5.23 10.37 21.49
N ASN A 79 5.67 9.87 22.65
CA ASN A 79 5.83 10.66 23.88
C ASN A 79 7.19 11.39 23.96
N LEU A 80 8.14 11.06 23.08
CA LEU A 80 9.48 11.65 23.10
C LEU A 80 9.55 12.96 22.29
N LYS A 81 10.48 13.84 22.67
CA LYS A 81 10.78 15.07 21.94
C LYS A 81 11.65 14.76 20.72
N GLY A 82 11.35 15.36 19.57
CA GLY A 82 12.15 15.24 18.34
C GLY A 82 11.39 14.64 17.15
N GLY A 83 10.13 14.23 17.35
CA GLY A 83 9.40 13.47 16.35
C GLY A 83 9.99 12.07 16.18
N TRP A 84 9.21 11.17 15.59
CA TRP A 84 9.63 9.78 15.35
C TRP A 84 9.50 9.36 13.89
N GLU A 85 9.13 10.32 13.03
CA GLU A 85 9.00 10.18 11.57
C GLU A 85 10.27 9.62 10.94
N GLY A 86 11.43 10.21 11.25
CA GLY A 86 12.72 9.74 10.73
C GLY A 86 13.05 8.29 11.15
N TRP A 87 12.75 7.91 12.39
CA TRP A 87 12.91 6.53 12.86
C TRP A 87 11.95 5.57 12.14
N ALA A 88 10.67 5.94 12.04
CA ALA A 88 9.65 5.15 11.33
C ALA A 88 10.06 4.89 9.88
N GLN A 89 10.53 5.93 9.19
CA GLN A 89 11.00 5.82 7.81
C GLN A 89 12.18 4.84 7.67
N VAL A 90 13.13 4.81 8.61
CA VAL A 90 14.25 3.84 8.60
C VAL A 90 13.74 2.41 8.81
N GLU A 91 12.91 2.19 9.83
CA GLU A 91 12.41 0.86 10.17
C GLU A 91 11.48 0.30 9.09
N LEU A 92 10.58 1.12 8.55
CA LEU A 92 9.70 0.73 7.45
C LEU A 92 10.53 0.37 6.21
N ALA A 93 11.53 1.17 5.85
CA ALA A 93 12.38 0.88 4.70
C ALA A 93 13.16 -0.43 4.88
N ALA A 94 13.69 -0.70 6.08
CA ALA A 94 14.36 -1.96 6.40
C ALA A 94 13.37 -3.15 6.32
N ALA A 95 12.21 -3.03 6.97
CA ALA A 95 11.19 -4.08 6.97
C ALA A 95 10.65 -4.37 5.56
N MET A 96 10.49 -3.35 4.70
CA MET A 96 10.09 -3.54 3.30
C MET A 96 11.17 -4.29 2.52
N ARG A 97 12.44 -3.98 2.75
CA ARG A 97 13.54 -4.69 2.09
C ARG A 97 13.55 -6.17 2.48
N ASP A 98 13.37 -6.47 3.77
CA ASP A 98 13.40 -7.83 4.29
C ASP A 98 12.18 -8.64 3.83
N GLN A 99 10.96 -8.08 3.97
CA GLN A 99 9.73 -8.78 3.57
C GLN A 99 9.69 -9.12 2.08
N TYR A 100 10.27 -8.26 1.23
CA TYR A 100 10.25 -8.45 -0.22
C TYR A 100 11.59 -8.95 -0.77
N GLN A 101 12.54 -9.40 0.06
CA GLN A 101 13.92 -9.75 -0.34
C GLN A 101 13.98 -10.70 -1.55
N ALA A 102 13.08 -11.69 -1.63
CA ALA A 102 13.00 -12.64 -2.75
C ALA A 102 12.79 -11.95 -4.12
N TYR A 103 12.18 -10.77 -4.11
CA TYR A 103 11.88 -9.96 -5.29
C TYR A 103 12.95 -8.90 -5.60
N GLN A 104 14.08 -8.93 -4.87
CA GLN A 104 15.19 -7.97 -5.00
C GLN A 104 14.69 -6.52 -4.96
N PRO A 105 14.02 -6.11 -3.87
CA PRO A 105 13.36 -4.83 -3.81
C PRO A 105 14.42 -3.73 -3.73
N ARG A 106 14.18 -2.63 -4.44
CA ARG A 106 14.96 -1.40 -4.27
C ARG A 106 14.18 -0.47 -3.36
N VAL A 107 14.73 -0.24 -2.17
CA VAL A 107 14.15 0.63 -1.16
C VAL A 107 15.13 1.76 -0.87
N GLU A 108 14.71 2.98 -1.17
CA GLU A 108 15.49 4.20 -1.00
C GLU A 108 14.71 5.18 -0.12
N ARG A 109 15.46 6.03 0.58
CA ARG A 109 14.90 7.12 1.38
C ARG A 109 15.33 8.46 0.81
N GLU A 110 14.53 9.49 1.06
CA GLU A 110 14.85 10.88 0.69
C GLU A 110 15.17 11.04 -0.81
N MET A 111 14.54 10.24 -1.67
CA MET A 111 14.79 10.29 -3.11
C MET A 111 14.09 11.49 -3.72
N GLU A 112 14.80 12.28 -4.51
CA GLU A 112 14.21 13.37 -5.29
C GLU A 112 13.17 12.85 -6.29
N ILE A 113 11.92 13.31 -6.16
CA ILE A 113 10.79 12.90 -7.01
C ILE A 113 10.45 13.95 -8.07
N GLN A 114 10.91 15.19 -7.87
CA GLN A 114 10.69 16.27 -8.80
C GLN A 114 11.97 17.12 -8.90
N PRO A 115 12.82 16.88 -9.93
CA PRO A 115 14.12 17.53 -10.06
C PRO A 115 14.08 19.06 -10.05
N ALA A 116 13.00 19.64 -10.60
CA ALA A 116 12.85 21.08 -10.69
C ALA A 116 12.56 21.78 -9.35
N SER A 117 11.97 21.06 -8.39
CA SER A 117 11.61 21.61 -7.08
C SER A 117 12.50 21.10 -5.95
N HIS A 118 13.42 20.17 -6.25
CA HIS A 118 14.23 19.45 -5.27
C HIS A 118 13.42 18.75 -4.17
N GLN A 119 12.14 18.49 -4.43
CA GLN A 119 11.29 17.77 -3.50
C GLN A 119 11.71 16.30 -3.44
N ARG A 120 11.89 15.80 -2.23
CA ARG A 120 12.29 14.43 -1.92
C ARG A 120 11.15 13.67 -1.29
N CYS A 121 11.00 12.41 -1.61
CA CYS A 121 10.05 11.52 -0.97
C CYS A 121 10.72 10.73 0.15
N ASP A 122 10.00 10.57 1.25
CA ASP A 122 10.52 9.90 2.44
C ASP A 122 10.96 8.47 2.16
N ILE A 123 10.11 7.68 1.46
CA ILE A 123 10.42 6.31 1.05
C ILE A 123 10.01 6.09 -0.41
N VAL A 124 10.92 5.50 -1.19
CA VAL A 124 10.65 4.99 -2.53
C VAL A 124 10.89 3.48 -2.53
N PHE A 125 9.85 2.74 -2.85
CA PHE A 125 9.85 1.29 -2.89
C PHE A 125 9.60 0.79 -4.31
N ARG A 126 10.49 -0.05 -4.83
CA ARG A 126 10.39 -0.60 -6.18
C ARG A 126 10.58 -2.11 -6.15
N ILE A 127 9.71 -2.81 -6.87
CA ILE A 127 9.88 -4.22 -7.18
C ILE A 127 10.08 -4.35 -8.69
N ALA A 128 11.27 -4.78 -9.10
CA ALA A 128 11.58 -5.00 -10.50
C ALA A 128 10.73 -6.11 -11.09
N GLN A 129 10.43 -5.99 -12.39
CA GLN A 129 9.72 -7.05 -13.12
C GLN A 129 10.60 -8.31 -13.19
N GLN A 130 10.17 -9.40 -12.54
CA GLN A 130 10.80 -10.71 -12.66
C GLN A 130 9.90 -11.71 -13.42
N PRO A 131 10.47 -12.73 -14.10
CA PRO A 131 9.68 -13.79 -14.73
C PRO A 131 8.74 -14.46 -13.71
N GLY A 132 7.44 -14.48 -14.01
CA GLY A 132 6.41 -15.05 -13.12
C GLY A 132 5.77 -14.08 -12.14
N ILE A 133 6.27 -12.84 -12.01
CA ILE A 133 5.62 -11.77 -11.24
C ILE A 133 4.68 -10.99 -12.15
N LEU A 134 3.39 -11.02 -11.84
CA LEU A 134 2.34 -10.38 -12.65
C LEU A 134 2.32 -8.84 -12.52
N LYS A 135 2.97 -8.26 -11.50
CA LYS A 135 2.94 -6.81 -11.25
C LYS A 135 4.29 -6.32 -10.72
N SER A 136 5.06 -5.61 -11.56
CA SER A 136 6.10 -4.70 -11.09
C SER A 136 5.47 -3.34 -10.77
N GLY A 137 6.12 -2.58 -9.89
CA GLY A 137 5.59 -1.29 -9.48
C GLY A 137 6.56 -0.48 -8.66
N CYS A 138 6.27 0.81 -8.63
CA CYS A 138 6.97 1.80 -7.82
C CYS A 138 5.98 2.51 -6.90
N SER A 139 6.26 2.52 -5.60
CA SER A 139 5.48 3.26 -4.61
C SER A 139 6.34 4.39 -4.03
N PHE A 140 5.84 5.61 -4.11
CA PHE A 140 6.38 6.79 -3.44
C PHE A 140 5.54 7.06 -2.19
N ILE A 141 6.15 7.15 -1.02
CA ILE A 141 5.46 7.28 0.25
C ILE A 141 6.00 8.50 0.99
N GLU A 142 5.15 9.50 1.18
CA GLU A 142 5.34 10.56 2.17
C GLU A 142 4.69 10.13 3.47
N LEU A 143 5.43 10.20 4.57
CA LEU A 143 5.04 9.71 5.87
C LEU A 143 5.03 10.85 6.89
N LYS A 144 3.85 11.11 7.45
CA LYS A 144 3.68 11.98 8.62
C LYS A 144 3.46 11.16 9.87
N CYS A 145 4.19 11.49 10.93
CA CYS A 145 4.00 10.88 12.24
C CYS A 145 3.59 11.90 13.29
N GLU A 146 2.43 11.69 13.93
CA GLU A 146 2.01 12.51 15.06
C GLU A 146 2.86 12.21 16.29
N SER A 147 3.20 13.22 17.07
CA SER A 147 3.83 13.17 18.38
C SER A 147 3.10 14.14 19.31
N VAL A 148 3.26 13.98 20.63
CA VAL A 148 2.66 14.90 21.62
C VAL A 148 3.04 16.37 21.35
N ARG A 149 4.20 16.62 20.75
CA ARG A 149 4.76 17.97 20.57
C ARG A 149 4.41 18.62 19.23
N ASN A 150 4.06 17.85 18.19
CA ASN A 150 3.68 18.38 16.88
C ASN A 150 2.19 18.20 16.57
N ALA A 151 1.38 17.69 17.49
CA ALA A 151 -0.04 17.40 17.23
C ALA A 151 -0.83 18.57 16.64
N ALA A 152 -0.51 19.82 17.04
CA ALA A 152 -1.13 21.02 16.48
C ALA A 152 -0.75 21.27 15.00
N GLU A 153 0.48 20.96 14.62
CA GLU A 153 1.02 21.17 13.27
C GLU A 153 0.87 19.94 12.37
N PHE A 154 0.49 18.79 12.94
CA PHE A 154 0.43 17.51 12.25
C PHE A 154 -0.49 17.56 11.02
N VAL A 155 -1.68 18.16 11.16
CA VAL A 155 -2.66 18.27 10.06
C VAL A 155 -2.12 19.14 8.94
N ARG A 156 -1.45 20.25 9.26
CA ARG A 156 -0.82 21.11 8.24
C ARG A 156 0.29 20.34 7.51
N GLY A 157 1.11 19.57 8.24
CA GLY A 157 2.12 18.71 7.61
C GLY A 157 1.51 17.67 6.67
N MET A 158 0.41 17.04 7.07
CA MET A 158 -0.34 16.10 6.21
C MET A 158 -0.87 16.76 4.94
N GLU A 159 -1.34 18.00 5.04
CA GLU A 159 -1.78 18.79 3.89
C GLU A 159 -0.61 19.11 2.93
N GLU A 160 0.54 19.48 3.47
CA GLU A 160 1.76 19.73 2.67
C GLU A 160 2.21 18.46 1.93
N ASP A 161 2.20 17.31 2.62
CA ASP A 161 2.56 16.03 2.03
C ASP A 161 1.55 15.60 0.94
N ARG A 162 0.25 15.86 1.14
CA ARG A 162 -0.79 15.68 0.12
C ARG A 162 -0.51 16.46 -1.15
N ASP A 163 -0.17 17.73 -0.99
CA ASP A 163 0.05 18.64 -2.12
C ASP A 163 1.32 18.28 -2.88
N LYS A 164 2.37 17.90 -2.14
CA LYS A 164 3.61 17.34 -2.68
C LYS A 164 3.36 16.11 -3.53
N ILE A 165 2.66 15.09 -3.03
CA ILE A 165 2.37 13.89 -3.85
C ILE A 165 1.44 14.18 -5.02
N THR A 166 0.54 15.14 -4.89
CA THR A 166 -0.38 15.54 -5.96
C THR A 166 0.39 16.25 -7.08
N ALA A 167 1.33 17.13 -6.73
CA ALA A 167 2.22 17.79 -7.68
C ALA A 167 3.16 16.79 -8.38
N ALA A 168 3.71 15.83 -7.62
CA ALA A 168 4.52 14.75 -8.16
C ALA A 168 3.73 13.86 -9.13
N HIS A 169 2.50 13.44 -8.77
CA HIS A 169 1.61 12.65 -9.63
C HIS A 169 1.30 13.37 -10.96
N ARG A 170 0.94 14.66 -10.91
CA ARG A 170 0.71 15.49 -12.11
C ARG A 170 1.95 15.57 -13.00
N SER A 171 3.13 15.63 -12.40
CA SER A 171 4.41 15.69 -13.12
C SER A 171 4.83 14.32 -13.67
N ALA A 172 4.52 13.23 -12.96
CA ALA A 172 4.82 11.86 -13.35
C ALA A 172 4.09 11.46 -14.64
N GLY A 173 2.85 11.92 -14.82
CA GLY A 173 2.13 11.76 -16.09
C GLY A 173 2.82 12.41 -17.30
N ARG A 174 3.66 13.43 -17.08
CA ARG A 174 4.50 14.05 -18.11
C ARG A 174 5.86 13.39 -18.26
N LEU A 175 6.39 12.85 -17.17
CA LEU A 175 7.76 12.35 -17.14
C LEU A 175 7.86 10.87 -17.53
N LEU A 176 6.74 10.10 -17.55
CA LEU A 176 6.67 8.72 -18.08
C LEU A 176 7.87 7.86 -17.67
N ILE A 177 8.40 8.16 -16.49
CA ILE A 177 9.69 7.68 -16.07
C ILE A 177 9.43 6.17 -15.81
N TRP A 178 10.30 5.24 -16.15
CA TRP A 178 10.20 3.84 -15.69
C TRP A 178 9.18 2.87 -16.37
N GLY A 179 8.10 3.29 -17.04
CA GLY A 179 7.24 2.34 -17.79
C GLY A 179 6.52 1.26 -16.95
N GLU A 180 6.40 1.51 -15.64
CA GLU A 180 5.77 0.65 -14.63
C GLU A 180 4.55 1.35 -14.02
N GLU A 181 3.65 0.58 -13.39
CA GLU A 181 2.60 1.17 -12.56
C GLU A 181 3.23 1.89 -11.38
N THR A 182 2.81 3.13 -11.15
CA THR A 182 3.38 3.97 -10.09
C THR A 182 2.28 4.43 -9.14
N GLU A 183 2.51 4.31 -7.85
CA GLU A 183 1.61 4.72 -6.79
C GLU A 183 2.27 5.80 -5.92
N PHE A 184 1.50 6.80 -5.52
CA PHE A 184 1.91 7.86 -4.62
C PHE A 184 1.02 7.84 -3.39
N TYR A 185 1.65 7.85 -2.22
CA TYR A 185 1.00 7.77 -0.92
C TYR A 185 1.39 8.98 -0.07
N SER A 186 0.39 9.62 0.54
CA SER A 186 0.56 10.52 1.67
C SER A 186 -0.09 9.83 2.84
N VAL A 187 0.70 9.46 3.84
CA VAL A 187 0.29 8.60 4.96
C VAL A 187 0.54 9.33 6.27
N GLY A 188 -0.49 9.44 7.10
CA GLY A 188 -0.44 10.01 8.44
C GLY A 188 -0.71 8.97 9.49
N ILE A 189 0.23 8.77 10.41
CA ILE A 189 0.05 7.91 11.59
C ILE A 189 -0.34 8.80 12.77
N CYS A 190 -1.61 8.69 13.19
CA CYS A 190 -2.24 9.46 14.26
C CYS A 190 -2.39 8.59 15.50
N VAL A 191 -1.82 9.04 16.62
CA VAL A 191 -1.80 8.31 17.89
C VAL A 191 -2.69 9.02 18.91
N GLY A 192 -2.58 10.34 19.01
CA GLY A 192 -3.24 11.17 20.00
C GLY A 192 -4.63 11.66 19.57
N PRO A 193 -5.47 12.07 20.53
CA PRO A 193 -6.81 12.59 20.23
C PRO A 193 -6.76 13.87 19.40
N THR A 194 -5.75 14.73 19.58
CA THR A 194 -5.62 15.99 18.86
C THR A 194 -5.36 15.77 17.37
N GLY A 195 -4.39 14.94 16.99
CA GLY A 195 -4.13 14.62 15.58
C GLY A 195 -5.31 13.93 14.92
N LYS A 196 -5.94 12.96 15.61
CA LYS A 196 -7.15 12.27 15.12
C LYS A 196 -8.31 13.20 14.84
N GLU A 197 -8.65 14.06 15.79
CA GLU A 197 -9.74 15.03 15.60
C GLU A 197 -9.41 16.04 14.50
N GLY A 198 -8.15 16.50 14.46
CA GLY A 198 -7.67 17.40 13.44
C GLY A 198 -7.79 16.82 12.03
N ILE A 199 -7.31 15.60 11.80
CA ILE A 199 -7.38 14.96 10.49
C ILE A 199 -8.83 14.63 10.11
N ARG A 200 -9.67 14.18 11.05
CA ARG A 200 -11.10 13.92 10.81
C ARG A 200 -11.84 15.18 10.34
N ARG A 201 -11.56 16.34 10.93
CA ARG A 201 -12.10 17.63 10.45
C ARG A 201 -11.61 17.95 9.06
N PHE A 202 -10.29 17.88 8.86
CA PHE A 202 -9.66 18.16 7.58
C PHE A 202 -10.24 17.33 6.42
N VAL A 203 -10.46 16.02 6.62
CA VAL A 203 -11.05 15.16 5.57
C VAL A 203 -12.55 15.38 5.35
N GLN A 204 -13.26 15.96 6.33
CA GLN A 204 -14.69 16.28 6.20
C GLN A 204 -14.94 17.59 5.43
N GLU A 205 -13.93 18.45 5.34
CA GLU A 205 -13.98 19.69 4.58
C GLU A 205 -14.35 19.42 3.10
N PRO A 206 -15.20 20.25 2.48
CA PRO A 206 -15.67 20.02 1.11
C PRO A 206 -14.54 19.82 0.09
N ALA A 207 -13.42 20.51 0.28
CA ALA A 207 -12.26 20.40 -0.62
C ALA A 207 -11.56 19.04 -0.53
N ASN A 208 -11.65 18.33 0.61
CA ASN A 208 -10.89 17.11 0.91
C ASN A 208 -11.77 15.86 1.00
N ARG A 209 -13.09 16.03 0.97
CA ARG A 209 -14.05 14.95 1.14
C ARG A 209 -13.83 13.82 0.14
N GLY A 210 -13.68 12.61 0.65
CA GLY A 210 -13.49 11.40 -0.15
C GLY A 210 -12.09 11.24 -0.75
N GLN A 211 -11.14 12.13 -0.44
CA GLN A 211 -9.76 12.01 -0.91
C GLN A 211 -8.88 11.08 -0.05
N TYR A 212 -9.34 10.78 1.17
CA TYR A 212 -8.61 9.97 2.13
C TYR A 212 -9.39 8.72 2.50
N SER A 213 -8.64 7.67 2.79
CA SER A 213 -9.10 6.45 3.45
C SER A 213 -8.41 6.35 4.81
N SER A 214 -8.96 5.52 5.70
CA SER A 214 -8.35 5.28 7.00
C SER A 214 -8.38 3.81 7.39
N GLU A 215 -7.38 3.42 8.17
CA GLU A 215 -7.23 2.12 8.81
C GLU A 215 -6.96 2.34 10.30
N THR A 216 -7.34 1.36 11.13
CA THR A 216 -7.16 1.44 12.58
C THR A 216 -6.37 0.25 13.09
N VAL A 217 -5.44 0.52 14.00
CA VAL A 217 -4.68 -0.48 14.77
C VAL A 217 -5.04 -0.35 16.25
N PRO A 218 -5.74 -1.33 16.85
CA PRO A 218 -6.04 -1.28 18.28
C PRO A 218 -4.77 -1.52 19.12
N PHE A 219 -4.69 -0.89 20.29
CA PHE A 219 -3.64 -1.15 21.28
C PHE A 219 -4.13 -0.94 22.72
N ALA A 220 -3.31 -1.29 23.71
CA ALA A 220 -3.73 -1.37 25.11
C ALA A 220 -4.37 -0.08 25.68
N ARG A 221 -4.01 1.10 25.15
CA ARG A 221 -4.49 2.40 25.63
C ARG A 221 -5.36 3.15 24.61
N GLY A 222 -5.81 2.48 23.55
CA GLY A 222 -6.69 3.08 22.54
C GLY A 222 -6.48 2.48 21.16
N GLU A 223 -6.37 3.35 20.17
CA GLU A 223 -6.19 2.97 18.77
C GLU A 223 -5.22 3.92 18.08
N ILE A 224 -4.46 3.44 17.10
CA ILE A 224 -3.69 4.26 16.17
C ILE A 224 -4.48 4.32 14.87
N GLU A 225 -4.68 5.50 14.33
CA GLU A 225 -5.33 5.70 13.03
C GLU A 225 -4.29 6.00 11.97
N ILE A 226 -4.36 5.27 10.86
CA ILE A 226 -3.56 5.47 9.67
C ILE A 226 -4.46 6.13 8.65
N TRP A 227 -4.23 7.40 8.35
CA TRP A 227 -4.96 8.15 7.32
C TRP A 227 -4.11 8.23 6.07
N TYR A 228 -4.69 7.95 4.90
CA TYR A 228 -3.90 7.98 3.69
C TYR A 228 -4.67 8.44 2.46
N LYS A 229 -3.95 9.12 1.56
CA LYS A 229 -4.36 9.38 0.19
C LYS A 229 -3.48 8.58 -0.74
N LYS A 230 -4.11 7.91 -1.71
CA LYS A 230 -3.43 7.16 -2.77
C LYS A 230 -3.74 7.75 -4.13
N LEU A 231 -2.72 7.95 -4.95
CA LEU A 231 -2.85 8.28 -6.36
C LEU A 231 -2.09 7.24 -7.19
N THR A 232 -2.70 6.77 -8.27
CA THR A 232 -2.08 5.78 -9.16
C THR A 232 -1.87 6.39 -10.55
N VAL A 233 -0.68 6.18 -11.11
CA VAL A 233 -0.39 6.36 -12.53
C VAL A 233 -0.40 4.97 -13.15
N PRO A 234 -1.40 4.63 -13.98
CA PRO A 234 -1.49 3.32 -14.58
C PRO A 234 -0.30 3.08 -15.50
N ARG A 235 0.12 1.82 -15.63
CA ARG A 235 1.11 1.43 -16.62
C ARG A 235 0.58 1.79 -18.02
N LEU A 236 1.26 2.70 -18.70
CA LEU A 236 0.97 2.97 -20.11
C LEU A 236 1.63 1.87 -20.94
N TYR A 237 0.81 1.08 -21.65
CA TYR A 237 1.33 0.13 -22.63
C TYR A 237 2.07 0.90 -23.73
N PRO A 238 3.30 0.50 -24.09
CA PRO A 238 4.13 1.22 -25.06
C PRO A 238 3.48 1.38 -26.45
N ASP A 239 2.46 0.60 -26.77
CA ASP A 239 1.75 0.63 -28.07
C ASP A 239 0.91 1.90 -28.30
N ARG A 240 0.78 2.78 -27.30
CA ARG A 240 0.09 4.08 -27.43
C ARG A 240 0.98 5.29 -27.20
N LEU A 241 2.29 5.14 -27.31
CA LEU A 241 3.15 6.31 -27.51
C LEU A 241 2.79 6.92 -28.87
N ILE A 242 1.97 7.97 -28.80
CA ILE A 242 1.69 8.88 -29.92
C ILE A 242 3.07 9.28 -30.46
N ARG A 243 3.37 8.82 -31.68
CA ARG A 243 4.55 9.28 -32.40
C ARG A 243 4.44 10.81 -32.52
N PRO A 244 5.54 11.54 -32.29
CA PRO A 244 5.56 13.00 -32.41
C PRO A 244 5.06 13.47 -33.78
#